data_AF-A0A165J1G0-F1
#
_entry.id   AF-A0A165J1G0-F1
#
_cell.length_a   1.000
_cell.length_b   1.000
_cell.length_c   1.000
_cell.angle_alpha   90.00
_cell.angle_beta   90.00
_cell.angle_gamma   90.00
#
_symmetry.space_group_name_H-M   'P 1'
#
loop_
_entity.id
_entity.type
_entity.pdbx_description
1 polymer ?
#
loop_
_entity_poly.entity_id
_entity_poly.type
_entity_poly.pdbx_seq_one_letter_code
_entity_poly.pdbx_strand_id
1 'polypeptide(L)'
;PTKFPQICVEFLDPNMTCRIQPLDQGIIRCFKAHYHRLFYERALACDIAGQADLYKINQKEIMGLADEAGKTVGDTTVANCWRHSGIL
;
A
#
# COMPACT_ATOMS: atom_id res chain seq x y z
N PRO A 1 -28.78 -3.26 21.31
CA PRO A 1 -27.36 -2.92 21.64
C PRO A 1 -26.45 -3.19 20.42
N THR A 2 -25.68 -2.20 19.98
CA THR A 2 -24.68 -2.40 18.92
C THR A 2 -23.58 -3.34 19.44
N LYS A 3 -23.15 -4.28 18.60
CA LYS A 3 -22.21 -5.37 18.95
C LYS A 3 -20.82 -4.86 19.39
N PHE A 4 -20.49 -3.59 19.11
CA PHE A 4 -19.21 -2.96 19.41
C PHE A 4 -19.42 -1.54 19.97
N PRO A 5 -19.46 -1.37 21.30
CA PRO A 5 -19.77 -0.08 21.92
C PRO A 5 -18.67 0.98 21.77
N GLN A 6 -17.47 0.59 21.31
CA GLN A 6 -16.31 1.47 21.15
C GLN A 6 -16.03 1.83 19.68
N ILE A 7 -16.89 1.41 18.74
CA ILE A 7 -16.74 1.74 17.32
C ILE A 7 -17.79 2.78 16.95
N CYS A 8 -17.34 3.96 16.54
CA CYS A 8 -18.21 4.95 15.89
C CYS A 8 -18.10 4.79 14.37
N VAL A 9 -19.24 4.88 13.68
CA VAL A 9 -19.30 4.87 12.22
C VAL A 9 -19.85 6.22 11.79
N GLU A 10 -19.05 6.97 11.04
CA GLU A 10 -19.43 8.28 10.50
C GLU A 10 -19.90 8.16 9.06
N PHE A 11 -21.01 8.83 8.72
CA PHE A 11 -21.50 8.93 7.36
C PHE A 11 -20.98 10.22 6.72
N LEU A 12 -20.48 10.08 5.50
CA LEU A 12 -19.77 11.13 4.81
C LEU A 12 -20.54 11.53 3.56
N ASP A 13 -20.43 12.80 3.19
CA ASP A 13 -20.96 13.26 1.93
C ASP A 13 -20.29 12.53 0.74
N PRO A 14 -20.97 12.44 -0.41
CA PRO A 14 -20.39 11.86 -1.61
C PRO A 14 -19.05 12.52 -2.00
N ASN A 15 -18.15 11.75 -2.61
CA ASN A 15 -16.84 12.21 -3.12
C ASN A 15 -15.82 12.66 -2.05
N MET A 16 -15.99 12.27 -0.79
CA MET A 16 -15.05 12.62 0.27
C MET A 16 -13.82 11.70 0.36
N THR A 17 -13.87 10.52 -0.27
CA THR A 17 -12.83 9.46 -0.19
C THR A 17 -11.42 10.01 -0.36
N CYS A 18 -11.14 10.72 -1.46
CA CYS A 18 -9.81 11.26 -1.76
C CYS A 18 -9.35 12.36 -0.80
N ARG A 19 -10.25 12.95 0.00
CA ARG A 19 -9.95 14.02 0.95
C ARG A 19 -9.72 13.48 2.36
N ILE A 20 -10.48 12.49 2.78
CA ILE A 20 -10.45 12.03 4.17
C ILE A 20 -9.80 10.66 4.34
N GLN A 21 -9.60 9.87 3.28
CA GLN A 21 -9.05 8.52 3.45
C GLN A 21 -7.52 8.59 3.48
N PRO A 22 -6.86 8.26 4.61
CA PRO A 22 -5.41 8.32 4.73
C PRO A 22 -4.68 7.48 3.69
N LEU A 23 -5.32 6.37 3.25
CA LEU A 23 -4.80 5.50 2.20
C LEU A 23 -4.59 6.25 0.87
N ASP A 24 -5.53 7.13 0.52
CA ASP A 24 -5.46 7.98 -0.68
C ASP A 24 -4.56 9.20 -0.49
N GLN A 25 -4.21 9.56 0.76
CA GLN A 25 -3.29 10.68 1.06
C GLN A 25 -1.81 10.37 0.87
N GLY A 26 -1.48 9.27 0.20
CA GLY A 26 -0.11 8.95 -0.21
C GLY A 26 0.40 7.60 0.24
N ILE A 27 -0.30 6.90 1.15
CA ILE A 27 0.09 5.55 1.60
C ILE A 27 0.06 4.58 0.41
N ILE A 28 -1.04 4.52 -0.35
CA ILE A 28 -1.13 3.65 -1.54
C ILE A 28 -0.08 4.03 -2.59
N ARG A 29 0.17 5.34 -2.77
CA ARG A 29 1.20 5.82 -3.71
C ARG A 29 2.59 5.34 -3.30
N CYS A 30 2.94 5.48 -2.03
CA CYS A 30 4.22 5.03 -1.47
C CYS A 30 4.37 3.51 -1.57
N PHE A 31 3.33 2.77 -1.19
CA PHE A 31 3.25 1.32 -1.35
C PHE A 31 3.52 0.88 -2.79
N LYS A 32 2.82 1.48 -3.78
CA LYS A 32 2.99 1.14 -5.21
C LYS A 32 4.41 1.42 -5.70
N ALA A 33 5.02 2.52 -5.25
CA ALA A 33 6.41 2.83 -5.59
C ALA A 33 7.39 1.77 -5.06
N HIS A 34 7.24 1.34 -3.79
CA HIS A 34 8.05 0.27 -3.23
C HIS A 34 7.81 -1.07 -3.93
N TYR A 35 6.55 -1.42 -4.18
CA TYR A 35 6.19 -2.64 -4.90
C TYR A 35 6.80 -2.69 -6.31
N HIS A 36 6.70 -1.60 -7.09
CA HIS A 36 7.32 -1.53 -8.41
C HIS A 36 8.84 -1.67 -8.35
N ARG A 37 9.50 -0.99 -7.39
CA ARG A 37 10.96 -1.13 -7.20
C ARG A 37 11.35 -2.60 -6.97
N LEU A 38 10.69 -3.26 -6.01
CA LEU A 38 10.97 -4.67 -5.68
C LEU A 38 10.70 -5.61 -6.87
N PHE A 39 9.62 -5.36 -7.60
CA PHE A 39 9.30 -6.13 -8.80
C PHE A 39 10.37 -6.00 -9.88
N TYR A 40 10.90 -4.80 -10.13
CA TYR A 40 11.98 -4.58 -11.09
C TYR A 40 13.31 -5.17 -10.62
N GLU A 41 13.63 -5.08 -9.34
CA GLU A 41 14.83 -5.73 -8.77
C GLU A 41 14.78 -7.26 -8.96
N ARG A 42 13.59 -7.86 -8.74
CA ARG A 42 13.36 -9.29 -9.02
C ARG A 42 13.52 -9.61 -10.50
N ALA A 43 12.93 -8.81 -11.40
CA ALA A 43 13.05 -9.01 -12.85
C ALA A 43 14.51 -8.89 -13.33
N LEU A 44 15.28 -7.94 -12.79
CA LEU A 44 16.71 -7.80 -13.07
C LEU A 44 17.51 -9.02 -12.57
N ALA A 45 17.18 -9.55 -11.40
CA ALA A 45 17.81 -10.77 -10.89
C ALA A 45 17.51 -11.99 -11.79
N CYS A 46 16.28 -12.09 -12.32
CA CYS A 46 15.91 -13.12 -13.30
C CYS A 46 16.73 -13.00 -14.60
N ASP A 47 16.97 -11.77 -15.08
CA ASP A 47 17.73 -11.49 -16.30
C ASP A 47 19.20 -11.89 -16.14
N ILE A 48 19.82 -11.50 -15.02
CA ILE A 48 21.19 -11.90 -14.66
C ILE A 48 21.31 -13.43 -14.56
N ALA A 49 20.26 -14.11 -14.08
CA ALA A 49 20.20 -15.57 -14.00
C ALA A 49 19.90 -16.26 -15.35
N GLY A 50 19.72 -15.51 -16.43
CA GLY A 50 19.44 -16.04 -17.77
C GLY A 50 18.05 -16.64 -17.93
N GLN A 51 17.06 -16.20 -17.14
CA GLN A 51 15.69 -16.70 -17.25
C GLN A 51 15.00 -16.10 -18.48
N ALA A 52 14.24 -16.93 -19.21
CA ALA A 52 13.58 -16.50 -20.44
C ALA A 52 12.37 -15.56 -20.22
N ASP A 53 11.66 -15.69 -19.08
CA ASP A 53 10.47 -14.89 -18.77
C ASP A 53 10.66 -14.11 -17.47
N LEU A 54 11.18 -12.89 -17.62
CA LEU A 54 11.56 -12.01 -16.51
C LEU A 54 10.37 -11.55 -15.66
N TYR A 55 9.18 -11.53 -16.26
CA TYR A 55 7.97 -10.96 -15.67
C TYR A 55 6.97 -12.01 -15.19
N LYS A 56 7.19 -13.29 -15.54
CA LYS A 56 6.42 -14.39 -14.96
C LYS A 56 6.67 -14.49 -13.46
N ILE A 57 5.62 -14.19 -12.70
CA ILE A 57 5.61 -14.20 -11.25
C ILE A 57 4.34 -14.93 -10.78
N ASN A 58 4.46 -15.76 -9.75
CA ASN A 58 3.29 -16.45 -9.19
C ASN A 58 2.64 -15.63 -8.04
N GLN A 59 1.44 -16.02 -7.63
CA GLN A 59 0.70 -15.31 -6.58
C GLN A 59 1.45 -15.23 -5.24
N LYS A 60 2.17 -16.30 -4.85
CA LYS A 60 2.94 -16.32 -3.60
C LYS A 60 4.07 -15.29 -3.63
N GLU A 61 4.79 -15.19 -4.75
CA GLU A 61 5.83 -14.17 -4.93
C GLU A 61 5.22 -12.76 -4.89
N ILE A 62 4.11 -12.50 -5.60
CA ILE A 62 3.41 -11.20 -5.59
C ILE A 62 3.01 -10.82 -4.16
N MET A 63 2.43 -11.75 -3.39
CA MET A 63 2.04 -11.50 -2.00
C MET A 63 3.24 -11.18 -1.11
N GLY A 64 4.38 -11.82 -1.34
CA GLY A 64 5.63 -11.51 -0.65
C GLY A 64 6.12 -10.09 -0.95
N LEU A 65 6.15 -9.69 -2.24
CA LEU A 65 6.53 -8.34 -2.64
C LEU A 65 5.57 -7.28 -2.07
N ALA A 66 4.27 -7.58 -2.00
CA ALA A 66 3.28 -6.69 -1.42
C ALA A 66 3.48 -6.53 0.10
N ASP A 67 3.71 -7.62 0.83
CA ASP A 67 3.99 -7.57 2.27
C ASP A 67 5.25 -6.74 2.57
N GLU A 68 6.33 -6.95 1.82
CA GLU A 68 7.57 -6.19 1.95
C GLU A 68 7.37 -4.70 1.60
N ALA A 69 6.69 -4.41 0.49
CA ALA A 69 6.38 -3.03 0.10
C ALA A 69 5.54 -2.30 1.15
N GLY A 70 4.57 -2.99 1.76
CA GLY A 70 3.74 -2.46 2.84
C GLY A 70 4.56 -2.13 4.08
N LYS A 71 5.44 -3.03 4.52
CA LYS A 71 6.34 -2.81 5.66
C LYS A 71 7.39 -1.73 5.42
N THR A 72 7.69 -1.44 4.16
CA THR A 72 8.65 -0.39 3.78
C THR A 72 8.02 1.01 3.84
N VAL A 73 6.68 1.13 3.83
CA VAL A 73 6.02 2.42 4.02
C VAL A 73 6.34 2.93 5.43
N GLY A 74 7.07 4.03 5.52
CA GLY A 74 7.52 4.55 6.80
C GLY A 74 6.39 5.08 7.68
N ASP A 75 6.52 4.90 8.99
CA ASP A 75 5.57 5.39 10.01
C ASP A 75 5.32 6.90 9.90
N THR A 76 6.34 7.67 9.52
CA THR A 76 6.22 9.12 9.28
C THR A 76 5.34 9.43 8.08
N THR A 77 5.41 8.62 7.01
CA THR A 77 4.52 8.75 5.85
C THR A 77 3.10 8.46 6.27
N VAL A 78 2.87 7.36 6.99
CA VAL A 78 1.54 7.01 7.52
C VAL A 78 1.00 8.17 8.37
N ALA A 79 1.73 8.59 9.41
CA ALA A 79 1.29 9.67 10.29
C ALA A 79 1.00 10.98 9.55
N ASN A 80 1.81 11.34 8.56
CA ASN A 80 1.57 12.53 7.74
C ASN A 80 0.31 12.41 6.87
N CYS A 81 0.06 11.24 6.28
CA CYS A 81 -1.17 10.98 5.52
C CYS A 81 -2.43 11.07 6.39
N TRP A 82 -2.38 10.52 7.62
CA TRP A 82 -3.47 10.64 8.59
C TRP A 82 -3.71 12.11 9.00
N ARG A 83 -2.63 12.87 9.27
CA ARG A 83 -2.76 14.30 9.58
C ARG A 83 -3.33 15.10 8.41
N HIS A 84 -2.89 14.80 7.19
CA HIS A 84 -3.38 15.48 5.99
C HIS A 84 -4.86 15.20 5.73
N SER A 85 -5.33 13.99 6.09
CA SER A 85 -6.75 13.63 6.00
C SER A 85 -7.65 14.31 7.04
N GLY A 86 -7.06 14.93 8.07
CA GLY A 86 -7.78 15.60 9.16
C GLY A 86 -8.39 14.66 10.20
N ILE A 87 -8.04 13.37 10.18
CA ILE A 87 -8.49 12.37 11.17
C ILE A 87 -7.56 12.30 12.39
N LEU A 88 -6.26 12.60 12.22
CA LEU A 88 -5.23 12.59 13.27
C LEU A 88 -4.61 13.99 13.49
#